data_AF-A0A7M4AI78-F1
#
_entry.id   AF-A0A7M4AI78-F1
#
_cell.length_a   1.000
_cell.length_b   1.000
_cell.length_c   1.000
_cell.angle_alpha   90.00
_cell.angle_beta   90.00
_cell.angle_gamma   90.00
#
_symmetry.space_group_name_H-M   'P 1'
#
loop_
_entity.id
_entity.type
_entity.pdbx_description
1 polymer ?
#
loop_
_entity_poly.entity_id
_entity_poly.type
_entity_poly.pdbx_seq_one_letter_code
_entity_poly.pdbx_strand_id
1 'polypeptide(L)'
;LEVAWAQATALNATLDVVAERDAVTLIDADGDGQNDSEVLGCDISGVDIEPVVEDDEEVSTDDDGDGVLNQDDECPDTPANTATDAGGCSLQQRANVVEDSVESTSGDAAQSFFLTLMILALALSGGAYVVLRKMRSDAEDVKDSISEAAFADIASTSTVSGEWQQPVLDASSPNITPEMLAQVPGWTAAMIEQYMAQGWTFDQLLTYYQEQVAQHAQE
;
A
#
# COMPACT_ATOMS: atom_id res chain seq x y z
N LEU A 1 -18.44 30.59 -23.88
CA LEU A 1 -17.21 31.18 -24.46
C LEU A 1 -17.55 31.57 -25.88
N GLU A 2 -18.16 32.75 -26.01
CA GLU A 2 -18.51 33.35 -27.30
C GLU A 2 -17.26 34.04 -27.85
N VAL A 3 -17.00 33.82 -29.13
CA VAL A 3 -15.74 34.12 -29.82
C VAL A 3 -15.73 35.59 -30.24
N ALA A 4 -15.08 36.44 -29.45
CA ALA A 4 -14.79 37.82 -29.80
C ALA A 4 -13.36 37.95 -30.35
N TRP A 5 -13.13 37.51 -31.58
CA TRP A 5 -11.92 37.86 -32.34
C TRP A 5 -12.24 37.95 -33.83
N ALA A 6 -12.97 38.98 -34.24
CA ALA A 6 -13.12 39.33 -35.65
C ALA A 6 -13.32 40.84 -35.78
N GLN A 7 -12.42 41.64 -35.21
CA GLN A 7 -12.42 43.10 -35.37
C GLN A 7 -11.03 43.66 -35.01
N ALA A 8 -10.04 43.45 -35.89
CA ALA A 8 -8.80 44.23 -35.85
C ALA A 8 -8.29 44.61 -37.25
N THR A 9 -8.61 43.83 -38.29
CA THR A 9 -8.12 44.08 -39.65
C THR A 9 -8.89 45.16 -40.43
N ALA A 10 -9.94 45.77 -39.86
CA ALA A 10 -10.77 46.77 -40.55
C ALA A 10 -10.30 48.23 -40.37
N LEU A 11 -9.18 48.48 -39.68
CA LEU A 11 -8.79 49.83 -39.25
C LEU A 11 -7.69 50.51 -40.07
N ASN A 12 -7.05 49.85 -41.04
CA ASN A 12 -6.05 50.49 -41.89
C ASN A 12 -6.23 50.18 -43.38
N ALA A 13 -6.77 51.15 -44.13
CA ALA A 13 -7.09 51.02 -45.55
C ALA A 13 -5.88 51.16 -46.49
N THR A 14 -4.66 51.32 -45.96
CA THR A 14 -3.43 51.41 -46.76
C THR A 14 -2.63 50.11 -46.77
N LEU A 15 -3.09 49.06 -46.08
CA LEU A 15 -2.44 47.76 -46.08
C LEU A 15 -3.12 46.87 -47.11
N ASP A 16 -2.34 46.28 -48.01
CA ASP A 16 -2.85 45.31 -48.95
C ASP A 16 -3.32 44.06 -48.20
N VAL A 17 -4.53 43.62 -48.53
CA VAL A 17 -5.20 42.55 -47.79
C VAL A 17 -4.64 41.21 -48.25
N VAL A 18 -3.76 40.62 -47.44
CA VAL A 18 -3.17 39.29 -47.70
C VAL A 18 -4.17 38.22 -47.26
N ALA A 19 -4.41 37.22 -48.11
CA ALA A 19 -5.26 36.08 -47.75
C ALA A 19 -4.54 35.20 -46.71
N GLU A 20 -5.28 34.63 -45.76
CA GLU A 20 -4.68 33.93 -44.61
C GLU A 20 -3.76 32.76 -45.00
N ARG A 21 -4.04 32.10 -46.13
CA ARG A 21 -3.19 31.02 -46.66
C ARG A 21 -1.90 31.53 -47.30
N ASP A 22 -1.92 32.74 -47.85
CA ASP A 22 -0.81 33.30 -48.62
C ASP A 22 0.23 33.89 -47.65
N ALA A 23 -0.22 34.45 -46.52
CA ALA A 23 0.63 34.91 -45.41
C ALA A 23 1.53 33.81 -44.80
N VAL A 24 1.15 32.53 -44.94
CA VAL A 24 1.92 31.40 -44.37
C VAL A 24 2.76 30.69 -45.43
N THR A 25 2.41 30.83 -46.72
CA THR A 25 3.02 30.04 -47.79
C THR A 25 3.87 30.85 -48.75
N LEU A 26 3.73 32.17 -48.77
CA LEU A 26 4.56 33.07 -49.55
C LEU A 26 5.70 33.63 -48.68
N ILE A 27 6.85 33.85 -49.32
CA ILE A 27 8.04 34.44 -48.68
C ILE A 27 7.86 35.95 -48.48
N ASP A 28 7.15 36.59 -49.41
CA ASP A 28 6.78 38.00 -49.41
C ASP A 28 5.29 38.04 -49.73
N ALA A 29 4.45 38.04 -48.70
CA ALA A 29 3.02 37.82 -48.84
C ALA A 29 2.24 39.11 -49.13
N ASP A 30 2.75 40.27 -48.70
CA ASP A 30 2.18 41.58 -49.02
C ASP A 30 2.80 42.25 -50.28
N GLY A 31 3.88 41.68 -50.80
CA GLY A 31 4.50 42.09 -52.06
C GLY A 31 5.32 43.38 -51.93
N ASP A 32 5.75 43.74 -50.72
CA ASP A 32 6.54 44.95 -50.47
C ASP A 32 8.02 44.81 -50.88
N GLY A 33 8.43 43.59 -51.28
CA GLY A 33 9.78 43.26 -51.71
C GLY A 33 10.71 42.84 -50.58
N GLN A 34 10.19 42.64 -49.37
CA GLN A 34 10.91 42.10 -48.22
C GLN A 34 10.38 40.71 -47.85
N ASN A 35 11.25 39.91 -47.22
CA ASN A 35 10.86 38.58 -46.75
C ASN A 35 10.20 38.71 -45.37
N ASP A 36 8.93 38.34 -45.28
CA ASP A 36 8.13 38.44 -44.05
C ASP A 36 8.79 37.70 -42.88
N SER A 37 9.43 36.55 -43.17
CA SER A 37 10.11 35.73 -42.16
C SER A 37 11.37 36.38 -41.60
N GLU A 38 12.01 37.29 -42.33
CA GLU A 38 13.23 38.00 -41.89
C GLU A 38 12.89 39.32 -41.18
N VAL A 39 11.80 39.98 -41.60
CA VAL A 39 11.39 41.30 -41.04
C VAL A 39 10.55 41.13 -39.78
N LEU A 40 9.60 40.19 -39.78
CA LEU A 40 8.67 39.99 -38.66
C LEU A 40 9.09 38.83 -37.75
N GLY A 41 9.92 37.91 -38.24
CA GLY A 41 10.29 36.71 -37.49
C GLY A 41 9.09 35.83 -37.14
N CYS A 42 9.31 34.78 -36.34
CA CYS A 42 8.24 33.90 -35.85
C CYS A 42 7.40 34.51 -34.70
N ASP A 43 7.31 35.84 -34.60
CA ASP A 43 6.50 36.51 -33.58
C ASP A 43 5.22 37.07 -34.20
N ILE A 44 4.31 36.17 -34.55
CA ILE A 44 3.02 36.48 -35.18
C ILE A 44 1.92 36.85 -34.18
N SER A 45 2.28 37.50 -33.07
CA SER A 45 1.29 38.05 -32.15
C SER A 45 1.83 39.36 -31.61
N GLY A 46 1.46 40.46 -32.28
CA GLY A 46 1.83 41.85 -31.98
C GLY A 46 1.63 42.27 -30.52
N VAL A 47 2.48 41.72 -29.67
CA VAL A 47 2.83 42.15 -28.33
C VAL A 47 4.13 42.89 -28.56
N ASP A 48 4.09 44.22 -28.50
CA ASP A 48 5.30 45.01 -28.36
C ASP A 48 5.96 44.58 -27.03
N ILE A 49 6.91 43.65 -27.10
CA ILE A 49 7.86 43.47 -26.01
C ILE A 49 8.82 44.66 -26.13
N GLU A 50 8.46 45.79 -25.51
CA GLU A 50 9.45 46.77 -25.09
C GLU A 50 10.53 45.98 -24.33
N PRO A 51 11.82 46.09 -24.68
CA PRO A 51 12.86 45.42 -23.92
C PRO A 51 12.85 46.00 -22.52
N VAL A 52 12.18 45.32 -21.60
CA VAL A 52 12.35 45.56 -20.18
C VAL A 52 13.81 45.23 -19.93
N VAL A 53 14.57 46.28 -19.63
CA VAL A 53 15.92 46.15 -19.08
C VAL A 53 15.72 45.61 -17.67
N GLU A 54 15.42 44.31 -17.55
CA GLU A 54 15.50 43.59 -16.28
C GLU A 54 16.96 43.26 -16.06
N ASP A 55 17.58 44.16 -15.32
CA ASP A 55 18.81 43.97 -14.56
C ASP A 55 18.50 42.92 -13.47
N ASP A 56 18.40 41.64 -13.87
CA ASP A 56 18.39 40.47 -12.98
C ASP A 56 19.27 39.39 -13.64
N GLU A 57 20.58 39.51 -13.43
CA GLU A 57 21.51 38.40 -13.57
C GLU A 57 21.23 37.34 -12.50
N GLU A 58 20.22 36.50 -12.75
CA GLU A 58 20.29 35.08 -12.39
C GLU A 58 20.56 34.36 -13.71
N VAL A 59 21.82 34.38 -14.13
CA VAL A 59 22.27 33.66 -15.33
C VAL A 59 22.00 32.19 -15.10
N SER A 60 20.86 31.74 -15.59
CA SER A 60 20.57 30.34 -15.73
C SER A 60 21.48 29.81 -16.83
N THR A 61 22.69 29.42 -16.45
CA THR A 61 23.67 28.86 -17.36
C THR A 61 23.26 27.44 -17.73
N ASP A 62 23.51 27.08 -18.98
CA ASP A 62 23.52 25.71 -19.49
C ASP A 62 24.98 25.43 -19.85
N ASP A 63 25.67 24.64 -19.01
CA ASP A 63 27.12 24.42 -19.09
C ASP A 63 27.51 23.45 -20.22
N ASP A 64 26.62 22.53 -20.58
CA ASP A 64 26.89 21.49 -21.58
C ASP A 64 26.17 21.71 -22.93
N GLY A 65 25.25 22.68 -22.97
CA GLY A 65 24.60 23.16 -24.17
C GLY A 65 23.55 22.20 -24.71
N ASP A 66 22.95 21.39 -23.84
CA ASP A 66 21.97 20.37 -24.21
C ASP A 66 20.52 20.90 -24.28
N GLY A 67 20.32 22.16 -23.90
CA GLY A 67 19.03 22.86 -23.90
C GLY A 67 18.28 22.80 -22.58
N VAL A 68 18.85 22.18 -21.55
CA VAL A 68 18.35 22.16 -20.17
C VAL A 68 19.25 23.03 -19.30
N LEU A 69 18.65 23.88 -18.47
CA LEU A 69 19.38 24.76 -17.59
C LEU A 69 20.05 23.97 -16.46
N ASN A 70 21.24 24.35 -16.00
CA ASN A 70 21.99 23.62 -14.95
C ASN A 70 21.18 23.39 -13.66
N GLN A 71 20.19 24.24 -13.37
CA GLN A 71 19.28 24.09 -12.22
C GLN A 71 18.27 22.95 -12.37
N ASP A 72 17.93 22.60 -13.61
CA ASP A 72 16.93 21.60 -14.00
C ASP A 72 17.57 20.39 -14.72
N ASP A 73 18.89 20.42 -14.95
CA ASP A 73 19.66 19.35 -15.58
C ASP A 73 20.02 18.25 -14.56
N GLU A 74 19.57 17.03 -14.84
CA GLU A 74 19.81 15.83 -14.03
C GLU A 74 21.14 15.16 -14.39
N CYS A 75 21.70 15.47 -15.57
CA CYS A 75 22.86 14.82 -16.16
C CYS A 75 23.90 15.84 -16.65
N PRO A 76 24.73 16.38 -15.74
CA PRO A 76 25.80 17.28 -16.14
C PRO A 76 26.76 16.61 -17.14
N ASP A 77 27.30 17.40 -18.07
CA ASP A 77 28.23 16.99 -19.13
C ASP A 77 27.59 16.14 -20.25
N THR A 78 26.34 16.43 -20.61
CA THR A 78 25.69 15.83 -21.76
C THR A 78 26.38 16.25 -23.07
N PRO A 79 26.77 15.31 -23.96
CA PRO A 79 27.47 15.69 -25.18
C PRO A 79 26.60 16.54 -26.10
N ALA A 80 27.06 17.75 -26.41
CA ALA A 80 26.38 18.67 -27.32
C ALA A 80 25.97 18.00 -28.65
N ASN A 81 24.75 18.30 -29.13
CA ASN A 81 24.09 17.68 -30.30
C ASN A 81 23.61 16.23 -30.11
N THR A 82 23.51 15.75 -28.88
CA THR A 82 22.88 14.46 -28.58
C THR A 82 21.39 14.65 -28.31
N ALA A 83 20.56 13.67 -28.68
CA ALA A 83 19.17 13.66 -28.29
C ALA A 83 19.07 13.40 -26.78
N THR A 84 18.63 14.43 -26.05
CA THR A 84 18.38 14.40 -24.61
C THR A 84 16.90 14.18 -24.35
N ASP A 85 16.56 13.80 -23.12
CA ASP A 85 15.18 13.81 -22.67
C ASP A 85 14.86 15.05 -21.83
N ALA A 86 13.69 15.07 -21.20
CA ALA A 86 13.20 16.25 -20.47
C ALA A 86 14.07 16.67 -19.27
N GLY A 87 15.04 15.86 -18.85
CA GLY A 87 15.97 16.17 -17.76
C GLY A 87 17.42 16.27 -18.20
N GLY A 88 17.71 16.53 -19.49
CA GLY A 88 19.07 16.73 -20.02
C GLY A 88 19.81 15.43 -20.33
N CYS A 89 19.42 14.29 -19.76
CA CYS A 89 20.17 13.06 -19.94
C CYS A 89 20.13 12.47 -21.37
N SER A 90 21.30 12.11 -21.90
CA SER A 90 21.42 11.28 -23.10
C SER A 90 21.07 9.80 -22.83
N LEU A 91 20.74 9.07 -23.90
CA LEU A 91 20.51 7.62 -23.85
C LEU A 91 21.72 6.85 -23.28
N GLN A 92 22.94 7.30 -23.55
CA GLN A 92 24.16 6.69 -23.03
C GLN A 92 24.34 6.94 -21.53
N GLN A 93 24.12 8.17 -21.04
CA GLN A 93 24.18 8.46 -19.61
C GLN A 93 23.15 7.62 -18.84
N ARG A 94 21.91 7.52 -19.35
CA ARG A 94 20.89 6.68 -18.72
C ARG A 94 21.23 5.19 -18.75
N ALA A 95 21.87 4.71 -19.81
CA ALA A 95 22.33 3.32 -19.89
C ALA A 95 23.42 3.01 -18.84
N ASN A 96 24.35 3.94 -18.61
CA ASN A 96 25.42 3.76 -17.62
C ASN A 96 24.88 3.69 -16.18
N VAL A 97 23.84 4.46 -15.84
CA VAL A 97 23.20 4.41 -14.51
C VAL A 97 22.62 3.01 -14.23
N VAL A 98 22.12 2.32 -15.25
CA VAL A 98 21.59 0.96 -15.12
C VAL A 98 22.71 -0.05 -14.85
N GLU A 99 23.89 0.15 -15.44
CA GLU A 99 25.06 -0.74 -15.22
C GLU A 99 25.70 -0.53 -13.83
N ASP A 100 25.78 0.69 -13.32
CA ASP A 100 26.30 0.94 -11.96
C ASP A 100 25.32 0.44 -10.87
N SER A 101 24.01 0.47 -11.17
CA SER A 101 22.98 -0.09 -10.28
C SER A 101 23.11 -1.59 -10.07
N VAL A 102 23.61 -2.33 -11.07
CA VAL A 102 23.82 -3.79 -10.95
C VAL A 102 25.15 -4.13 -10.29
N GLU A 103 26.17 -3.27 -10.41
CA GLU A 103 27.45 -3.46 -9.71
C GLU A 103 27.33 -3.10 -8.21
N SER A 104 26.56 -2.06 -7.87
CA SER A 104 26.26 -1.69 -6.47
C SER A 104 25.28 -2.64 -5.76
N THR A 105 24.55 -3.49 -6.52
CA THR A 105 23.67 -4.54 -5.96
C THR A 105 24.37 -5.90 -5.88
N SER A 106 25.65 -5.99 -6.23
CA SER A 106 26.43 -7.22 -6.15
C SER A 106 27.01 -7.46 -4.74
N GLY A 107 26.13 -7.87 -3.83
CA GLY A 107 26.40 -9.07 -3.04
C GLY A 107 27.19 -9.00 -1.73
N ASP A 108 27.81 -7.89 -1.30
CA ASP A 108 28.61 -7.92 -0.06
C ASP A 108 27.80 -7.55 1.20
N ALA A 109 27.00 -6.48 1.13
CA ALA A 109 26.19 -6.02 2.26
C ALA A 109 25.02 -6.99 2.58
N ALA A 110 24.35 -7.49 1.55
CA ALA A 110 23.26 -8.44 1.71
C ALA A 110 23.76 -9.80 2.22
N GLN A 111 24.88 -10.31 1.69
CA GLN A 111 25.49 -11.56 2.16
C GLN A 111 25.92 -11.46 3.63
N SER A 112 26.56 -10.35 4.00
CA SER A 112 26.95 -10.09 5.39
C SER A 112 25.73 -10.05 6.31
N PHE A 113 24.65 -9.41 5.89
CA PHE A 113 23.40 -9.37 6.65
C PHE A 113 22.80 -10.78 6.85
N PHE A 114 22.66 -11.59 5.81
CA PHE A 114 22.12 -12.95 5.94
C PHE A 114 23.00 -13.88 6.79
N LEU A 115 24.33 -13.76 6.68
CA LEU A 115 25.26 -14.53 7.50
C LEU A 115 25.17 -14.14 8.99
N THR A 116 25.02 -12.86 9.31
CA THR A 116 24.83 -12.43 10.71
C THR A 116 23.53 -12.95 11.30
N LEU A 117 22.44 -12.95 10.53
CA LEU A 117 21.16 -13.51 10.98
C LEU A 117 21.23 -15.02 11.22
N MET A 118 21.93 -15.76 10.35
CA MET A 118 22.10 -17.22 10.52
C MET A 118 22.89 -17.55 11.79
N ILE A 119 23.98 -16.82 12.04
CA ILE A 119 24.81 -17.03 13.24
C ILE A 119 24.02 -16.65 14.51
N LEU A 120 23.26 -15.55 14.48
CA LEU A 120 22.42 -15.15 15.61
C LEU A 120 21.33 -16.19 15.90
N ALA A 121 20.67 -16.72 14.87
CA ALA A 121 19.65 -17.76 15.03
C ALA A 121 20.24 -19.06 15.61
N LEU A 122 21.44 -19.45 15.18
CA LEU A 122 22.15 -20.61 15.73
C LEU A 122 22.58 -20.38 17.19
N ALA A 123 23.02 -19.17 17.55
CA ALA A 123 23.38 -18.84 18.92
C ALA A 123 22.16 -18.86 19.86
N LEU A 124 21.01 -18.31 19.42
CA LEU A 124 19.77 -18.31 20.19
C LEU A 124 19.20 -19.73 20.37
N SER A 125 19.18 -20.53 19.29
CA SER A 125 18.73 -21.93 19.36
C SER A 125 19.67 -22.80 20.21
N GLY A 126 20.99 -22.61 20.10
CA GLY A 126 21.98 -23.27 20.95
C GLY A 126 21.86 -22.87 22.42
N GLY A 127 21.63 -21.58 22.71
CA GLY A 127 21.36 -21.08 24.05
C GLY A 127 20.11 -21.70 24.66
N ALA A 128 19.00 -21.74 23.90
CA ALA A 128 17.78 -22.41 24.32
C ALA A 128 17.98 -23.91 24.59
N TYR A 129 18.75 -24.60 23.73
CA TYR A 129 19.07 -26.02 23.94
C TYR A 129 19.86 -26.26 25.23
N VAL A 130 20.84 -25.42 25.56
CA VAL A 130 21.61 -25.52 26.82
C VAL A 130 20.72 -25.29 28.04
N VAL A 131 19.83 -24.29 28.00
CA VAL A 131 18.87 -24.01 29.08
C VAL A 131 17.92 -25.19 29.29
N LEU A 132 17.32 -25.70 28.21
CA LEU A 132 16.42 -26.86 28.28
C LEU A 132 17.13 -28.12 28.78
N ARG A 133 18.40 -28.31 28.41
CA ARG A 133 19.21 -29.43 28.90
C ARG A 133 19.59 -29.28 30.38
N LYS A 134 19.84 -28.06 30.85
CA LYS A 134 20.08 -27.78 32.28
C LYS A 134 18.83 -28.09 33.10
N MET A 135 17.66 -27.62 32.65
CA MET A 135 16.38 -27.93 33.30
C MET A 135 16.10 -29.44 33.34
N ARG A 136 16.48 -30.19 32.29
CA ARG A 136 16.37 -31.65 32.31
C ARG A 136 17.31 -32.29 33.35
N SER A 137 18.53 -31.79 33.50
CA SER A 137 19.45 -32.26 34.56
C SER A 137 18.90 -31.96 35.95
N ASP A 138 18.47 -30.72 36.18
CA ASP A 138 17.91 -30.28 37.46
C ASP A 138 16.62 -31.07 37.79
N ALA A 139 15.83 -31.46 36.77
CA ALA A 139 14.63 -32.28 36.95
C ALA A 139 14.92 -33.75 37.31
N GLU A 140 16.03 -34.33 36.85
CA GLU A 140 16.44 -35.68 37.25
C GLU A 140 16.92 -35.69 38.72
N ASP A 141 17.69 -34.68 39.15
CA ASP A 141 18.11 -34.53 40.56
C ASP A 141 16.91 -34.30 41.51
N VAL A 142 15.91 -33.55 41.06
CA VAL A 142 14.67 -33.33 41.81
C VAL A 142 13.82 -34.60 41.86
N LYS A 143 13.82 -35.42 40.81
CA LYS A 143 13.07 -36.68 40.79
C LYS A 143 13.62 -37.69 41.79
N ASP A 144 14.94 -37.80 41.89
CA ASP A 144 15.61 -38.69 42.85
C ASP A 144 15.38 -38.25 44.31
N SER A 145 15.32 -36.93 44.57
CA SER A 145 14.99 -36.42 45.92
C SER A 145 13.51 -36.52 46.28
N ILE A 146 12.60 -36.42 45.31
CA ILE A 146 11.15 -36.54 45.54
C ILE A 146 10.72 -37.99 45.71
N SER A 147 11.35 -38.98 45.06
CA SER A 147 10.93 -40.38 45.27
C SER A 147 11.15 -40.82 46.71
N GLU A 148 12.35 -40.63 47.29
CA GLU A 148 12.59 -41.09 48.67
C GLU A 148 11.70 -40.33 49.69
N ALA A 149 11.54 -39.02 49.52
CA ALA A 149 10.79 -38.17 50.46
C ALA A 149 9.27 -38.26 50.31
N ALA A 150 8.74 -38.34 49.08
CA ALA A 150 7.29 -38.40 48.85
C ALA A 150 6.71 -39.81 49.04
N PHE A 151 7.49 -40.88 48.82
CA PHE A 151 7.02 -42.23 49.17
C PHE A 151 6.90 -42.43 50.69
N ALA A 152 7.74 -41.76 51.50
CA ALA A 152 7.62 -41.78 52.97
C ALA A 152 6.37 -41.04 53.49
N ASP A 153 5.96 -39.96 52.81
CA ASP A 153 4.81 -39.13 53.21
C ASP A 153 3.46 -39.72 52.71
N ILE A 154 3.46 -40.39 51.54
CA ILE A 154 2.29 -41.09 51.01
C ILE A 154 2.04 -42.41 51.74
N ALA A 155 3.09 -43.12 52.19
CA ALA A 155 2.91 -44.36 52.97
C ALA A 155 2.33 -44.11 54.38
N SER A 156 2.40 -42.87 54.88
CA SER A 156 1.89 -42.49 56.20
C SER A 156 0.55 -41.72 56.17
N THR A 157 0.11 -41.24 55.01
CA THR A 157 -1.18 -40.55 54.85
C THR A 157 -2.26 -41.50 54.33
N SER A 158 -3.17 -41.87 55.23
CA SER A 158 -4.37 -42.64 54.89
C SER A 158 -5.21 -41.93 53.83
N THR A 159 -5.61 -42.70 52.81
CA THR A 159 -6.50 -42.35 51.71
C THR A 159 -7.70 -41.49 52.13
N VAL A 160 -7.78 -40.25 51.64
CA VAL A 160 -9.04 -39.52 51.51
C VAL A 160 -9.50 -39.64 50.06
N SER A 161 -10.52 -40.47 49.86
CA SER A 161 -11.26 -40.65 48.62
C SER A 161 -12.04 -39.38 48.28
N GLY A 162 -11.40 -38.45 47.60
CA GLY A 162 -12.05 -37.35 46.87
C GLY A 162 -12.48 -37.82 45.50
N GLU A 163 -13.71 -38.31 45.46
CA GLU A 163 -14.50 -38.74 44.31
C GLU A 163 -14.46 -37.74 43.12
N TRP A 164 -13.70 -38.07 42.08
CA TRP A 164 -13.80 -37.43 40.77
C TRP A 164 -14.90 -38.12 39.95
N GLN A 165 -16.13 -37.59 39.98
CA GLN A 165 -17.15 -37.97 39.01
C GLN A 165 -17.14 -37.00 37.83
N GLN A 166 -16.76 -37.52 36.66
CA GLN A 166 -17.11 -36.91 35.37
C GLN A 166 -18.64 -36.86 35.25
N PRO A 167 -19.24 -35.72 34.82
CA PRO A 167 -20.67 -35.66 34.59
C PRO A 167 -21.05 -36.57 33.41
N VAL A 168 -21.96 -37.50 33.64
CA VAL A 168 -22.53 -38.36 32.60
C VAL A 168 -23.58 -37.53 31.85
N LEU A 169 -23.46 -37.43 30.51
CA LEU A 169 -24.50 -36.84 29.67
C LEU A 169 -25.76 -37.71 29.71
N ASP A 170 -26.88 -37.12 30.14
CA ASP A 170 -28.21 -37.73 30.07
C ASP A 170 -28.69 -37.70 28.61
N ALA A 171 -28.74 -38.87 27.96
CA ALA A 171 -29.18 -39.03 26.58
C ALA A 171 -30.70 -39.24 26.45
N SER A 172 -31.47 -38.90 27.49
CA SER A 172 -32.92 -38.94 27.43
C SER A 172 -33.42 -37.90 26.41
N SER A 173 -33.94 -38.36 25.26
CA SER A 173 -34.59 -37.49 24.29
C SER A 173 -35.66 -36.65 25.01
N PRO A 174 -35.68 -35.32 24.81
CA PRO A 174 -36.59 -34.46 25.54
C PRO A 174 -38.04 -34.76 25.14
N ASN A 175 -38.84 -35.18 26.11
CA ASN A 175 -40.28 -35.37 25.91
C ASN A 175 -40.95 -33.99 25.86
N ILE A 176 -41.22 -33.48 24.65
CA ILE A 176 -41.88 -32.19 24.45
C ILE A 176 -43.30 -32.25 25.01
N THR A 177 -43.58 -31.51 26.08
CA THR A 177 -44.92 -31.44 26.66
C THR A 177 -45.77 -30.36 25.97
N PRO A 178 -47.11 -30.50 25.96
CA PRO A 178 -48.00 -29.44 25.46
C PRO A 178 -47.84 -28.11 26.20
N GLU A 179 -47.39 -28.15 27.46
CA GLU A 179 -47.10 -26.96 28.28
C GLU A 179 -45.88 -26.19 27.77
N MET A 180 -44.86 -26.88 27.26
CA MET A 180 -43.69 -26.26 26.64
C MET A 180 -44.06 -25.57 25.32
N LEU A 181 -44.93 -26.18 24.51
CA LEU A 181 -45.42 -25.59 23.26
C LEU A 181 -46.24 -24.32 23.48
N ALA A 182 -46.93 -24.21 24.62
CA ALA A 182 -47.70 -23.01 24.96
C ALA A 182 -46.82 -21.78 25.24
N GLN A 183 -45.55 -21.98 25.62
CA GLN A 183 -44.62 -20.88 25.94
C GLN A 183 -44.02 -20.20 24.70
N VAL A 184 -44.01 -20.89 23.55
CA VAL A 184 -43.49 -20.39 22.28
C VAL A 184 -44.56 -20.44 21.18
N PRO A 185 -45.57 -19.56 21.22
CA PRO A 185 -46.66 -19.60 20.25
C PRO A 185 -46.16 -19.34 18.84
N GLY A 186 -46.49 -20.26 17.92
CA GLY A 186 -46.09 -20.21 16.50
C GLY A 186 -44.93 -21.14 16.13
N TRP A 187 -44.23 -21.72 17.11
CA TRP A 187 -43.24 -22.77 16.85
C TRP A 187 -43.88 -24.15 16.88
N THR A 188 -43.50 -25.02 15.94
CA THR A 188 -44.01 -26.40 15.89
C THR A 188 -43.17 -27.32 16.78
N ALA A 189 -43.75 -28.41 17.27
CA ALA A 189 -43.04 -29.41 18.06
C ALA A 189 -41.80 -29.97 17.33
N ALA A 190 -41.91 -30.19 16.02
CA ALA A 190 -40.80 -30.65 15.19
C ALA A 190 -39.64 -29.63 15.12
N MET A 191 -39.96 -28.33 15.11
CA MET A 191 -38.93 -27.28 15.11
C MET A 191 -38.16 -27.28 16.44
N ILE A 192 -38.86 -27.38 17.57
CA ILE A 192 -38.23 -27.45 18.90
C ILE A 192 -37.38 -28.72 19.02
N GLU A 193 -37.91 -29.86 18.58
CA GLU A 193 -37.19 -31.14 18.58
C GLU A 193 -35.89 -31.06 17.78
N GLN A 194 -35.92 -30.41 16.61
CA GLN A 194 -34.74 -30.19 15.78
C GLN A 194 -33.68 -29.33 16.47
N TYR A 195 -34.07 -28.29 17.21
CA TYR A 195 -33.12 -27.47 17.96
C TYR A 195 -32.55 -28.21 19.17
N MET A 196 -33.38 -28.97 19.88
CA MET A 196 -32.89 -29.78 21.00
C MET A 196 -31.96 -30.90 20.54
N ALA A 197 -32.19 -31.48 19.35
CA ALA A 197 -31.27 -32.43 18.73
C ALA A 197 -29.90 -31.81 18.36
N GLN A 198 -29.85 -30.48 18.16
CA GLN A 198 -28.60 -29.73 17.97
C GLN A 198 -27.90 -29.38 19.29
N GLY A 199 -28.44 -29.80 20.43
CA GLY A 199 -27.86 -29.58 21.75
C GLY A 199 -28.33 -28.31 22.45
N TRP A 200 -29.37 -27.63 21.94
CA TRP A 200 -29.97 -26.48 22.62
C TRP A 200 -30.88 -26.93 23.75
N THR A 201 -30.84 -26.25 24.89
CA THR A 201 -31.80 -26.48 25.98
C THR A 201 -33.10 -25.74 25.70
N PHE A 202 -34.22 -26.22 26.26
CA PHE A 202 -35.52 -25.54 26.09
C PHE A 202 -35.51 -24.11 26.65
N ASP A 203 -34.78 -23.87 27.75
CA ASP A 203 -34.63 -22.55 28.36
C ASP A 203 -33.92 -21.55 27.42
N GLN A 204 -32.88 -22.00 26.72
CA GLN A 204 -32.19 -21.21 25.71
C GLN A 204 -33.11 -20.89 24.53
N LEU A 205 -33.93 -21.85 24.10
CA LEU A 205 -34.90 -21.64 23.01
C LEU A 205 -36.00 -20.65 23.39
N LEU A 206 -36.49 -20.70 24.63
CA LEU A 206 -37.46 -19.73 25.13
C LEU A 206 -36.89 -18.31 25.13
N THR A 207 -35.66 -18.15 25.61
CA THR A 207 -34.97 -16.85 25.61
C THR A 207 -34.84 -16.30 24.20
N TYR A 208 -34.38 -17.12 23.26
CA TYR A 208 -34.26 -16.73 21.85
C TYR A 208 -35.62 -16.33 21.23
N TYR A 209 -36.69 -17.07 21.53
CA TYR A 209 -38.03 -16.72 21.07
C TYR A 209 -38.50 -15.36 21.61
N GLN A 210 -38.29 -15.09 22.89
CA GLN A 210 -38.66 -13.82 23.51
C GLN A 210 -37.91 -12.64 22.88
N GLU A 211 -36.62 -12.80 22.57
CA GLU A 211 -35.83 -11.80 21.86
C GLU A 211 -36.35 -11.53 20.45
N GLN A 212 -36.69 -12.58 19.69
CA GLN A 212 -37.27 -12.46 18.36
C GLN A 212 -38.59 -11.68 18.38
N VAL A 213 -39.49 -12.00 19.31
CA VAL A 213 -40.76 -11.28 19.47
C VAL A 213 -40.52 -9.82 19.85
N ALA A 214 -39.55 -9.54 20.73
CA ALA A 214 -39.22 -8.18 21.14
C ALA A 214 -38.66 -7.32 19.99
N GLN A 215 -37.86 -7.91 19.09
CA GLN A 215 -37.33 -7.21 17.91
C GLN A 215 -38.43 -6.85 16.92
N HIS A 216 -39.29 -7.81 16.56
CA HIS A 216 -40.38 -7.59 15.62
C HIS A 216 -41.55 -6.78 16.20
N ALA A 217 -41.60 -6.57 17.52
CA ALA A 217 -42.57 -5.68 18.15
C ALA A 217 -42.18 -4.19 18.08
N GLN A 218 -40.94 -3.86 17.68
CA GLN A 218 -40.44 -2.48 17.57
C GLN A 218 -40.54 -1.89 16.16
N GLU A 219 -40.98 -2.69 15.18
CA GLU A 219 -41.29 -2.28 13.80
C GLU A 219 -42.80 -2.01 13.62
#